data_AF-A0A136PBK1-F1
#
_entry.id   AF-A0A136PBK1-F1
#
_cell.length_a   1.000
_cell.length_b   1.000
_cell.length_c   1.000
_cell.angle_alpha   90.00
_cell.angle_beta   90.00
_cell.angle_gamma   90.00
#
_symmetry.space_group_name_H-M   'P 1'
#
loop_
_entity.id
_entity.type
_entity.pdbx_description
1 polymer ?
#
loop_
_entity_poly.entity_id
_entity_poly.type
_entity_poly.pdbx_seq_one_letter_code
_entity_poly.pdbx_strand_id
1 'polypeptide(L)'
;FRLVPKTEIINNQVKEYNIYDFTFIPAPPKDYYHQTLMTSYAMMLTASAAYLLSAGRNEDAKKYIELSLKAIPNYPQALELKRKYNL
;
A
#
# COMPACT_ATOMS: atom_id res chain seq x y z
N PHE A 1 19.09 7.43 -11.91
CA PHE A 1 20.19 8.22 -12.50
C PHE A 1 20.00 8.27 -14.00
N ARG A 2 19.89 9.45 -14.59
CA ARG A 2 19.89 9.62 -16.05
C ARG A 2 20.89 10.72 -16.37
N LEU A 3 22.02 10.34 -16.96
CA LEU A 3 22.95 11.30 -17.55
C LEU A 3 22.48 11.50 -19.00
N VAL A 4 22.05 12.72 -19.33
CA VAL A 4 21.64 13.08 -20.69
C VAL A 4 22.89 13.63 -21.39
N PRO A 5 23.36 13.06 -22.52
CA PRO A 5 24.32 13.74 -23.40
C PRO A 5 23.51 14.65 -24.34
N LYS A 6 23.99 15.77 -24.86
CA LYS A 6 25.21 16.04 -25.65
C LYS A 6 25.06 17.55 -25.99
N THR A 7 26.06 18.41 -25.98
CA THR A 7 27.08 18.62 -27.04
C THR A 7 27.91 19.85 -26.63
N GLU A 8 29.13 19.92 -27.19
CA GLU A 8 30.08 21.05 -27.14
C GLU A 8 31.07 21.07 -25.96
N ILE A 9 32.11 20.25 -26.09
CA ILE A 9 33.41 20.53 -25.48
C ILE A 9 34.02 21.67 -26.28
N ILE A 10 34.11 22.86 -25.70
CA ILE A 10 34.88 24.00 -26.22
C ILE A 10 35.98 24.28 -25.19
N ASN A 11 37.24 24.24 -25.65
CA ASN A 11 38.42 24.72 -24.91
C ASN A 11 38.72 24.09 -23.55
N ASN A 12 38.69 22.74 -23.44
CA ASN A 12 39.27 21.99 -22.32
C ASN A 12 38.82 22.38 -20.89
N GLN A 13 37.77 23.20 -20.76
CA GLN A 13 37.16 23.55 -19.49
C GLN A 13 35.93 22.69 -19.31
N VAL A 14 35.94 21.85 -18.28
CA VAL A 14 34.76 21.13 -17.82
C VAL A 14 33.79 22.20 -17.32
N LYS A 15 32.77 22.52 -18.11
CA LYS A 15 31.73 23.47 -17.73
C LYS A 15 31.07 22.96 -16.45
N GLU A 16 30.96 23.85 -15.46
CA GLU A 16 30.38 23.59 -14.16
C GLU A 16 29.04 22.85 -14.29
N TYR A 17 28.95 21.68 -13.66
CA TYR A 17 27.70 20.95 -13.55
C TYR A 17 26.81 21.73 -12.57
N ASN A 18 25.60 22.11 -13.00
CA ASN A 18 24.57 22.52 -12.04
C ASN A 18 24.06 21.27 -11.33
N ILE A 19 24.68 20.94 -10.19
CA ILE A 19 24.16 19.96 -9.25
C ILE A 19 22.95 20.61 -8.60
N TYR A 20 21.74 20.13 -8.92
CA TYR A 20 20.55 20.53 -8.19
C TYR A 20 20.62 19.91 -6.80
N ASP A 21 20.82 20.73 -5.78
CA ASP A 21 20.68 20.34 -4.39
C ASP A 21 19.23 19.90 -4.17
N PHE A 22 19.00 18.58 -4.07
CA PHE A 22 17.72 18.07 -3.60
C PHE A 22 17.84 17.74 -2.12
N THR A 23 16.88 18.23 -1.34
CA THR A 23 16.77 17.89 0.08
C THR A 23 16.19 16.48 0.18
N PHE A 24 17.03 15.49 0.49
CA PHE A 24 16.54 14.16 0.86
C PHE A 24 15.87 14.23 2.23
N ILE A 25 14.55 14.15 2.25
CA ILE A 25 13.77 13.99 3.49
C ILE A 25 13.57 12.48 3.66
N PRO A 26 14.28 11.82 4.61
CA PRO A 26 14.08 10.40 4.83
C PRO A 26 12.62 10.15 5.25
N ALA A 27 11.97 9.19 4.60
CA ALA A 27 10.67 8.75 5.05
C ALA A 27 10.80 8.22 6.50
N PRO A 28 9.78 8.42 7.35
CA PRO A 28 9.78 7.82 8.66
C PRO A 28 9.91 6.28 8.54
N PRO A 29 10.64 5.64 9.46
CA PRO A 29 10.81 4.19 9.44
C PRO A 29 9.44 3.52 9.48
N LYS A 30 9.19 2.61 8.53
CA LYS A 30 7.98 1.79 8.47
C LYS A 30 8.32 0.36 8.88
N ASP A 31 7.51 -0.20 9.76
CA ASP A 31 7.57 -1.63 10.07
C ASP A 31 6.89 -2.43 8.95
N TYR A 32 7.67 -2.73 7.91
CA TYR A 32 7.19 -3.50 6.75
C TYR A 32 6.78 -4.92 7.12
N TYR A 33 7.41 -5.52 8.14
CA TYR A 33 7.08 -6.88 8.58
C TYR A 33 5.69 -6.91 9.19
N HIS A 34 5.43 -6.03 10.16
CA HIS A 34 4.12 -5.91 10.79
C HIS A 34 3.03 -5.54 9.78
N GLN A 35 3.31 -4.59 8.88
CA GLN A 35 2.35 -4.18 7.85
C GLN A 35 1.99 -5.35 6.93
N THR A 36 2.97 -6.14 6.50
CA THR A 36 2.75 -7.30 5.63
C THR A 36 1.92 -8.36 6.36
N LEU A 37 2.23 -8.62 7.64
CA LEU A 37 1.50 -9.59 8.45
C LEU A 37 0.03 -9.17 8.66
N MET A 38 -0.22 -7.91 9.01
CA MET A 38 -1.58 -7.39 9.15
C MET A 38 -2.34 -7.41 7.82
N THR A 39 -1.66 -7.17 6.70
CA THR A 39 -2.28 -7.19 5.36
C THR A 39 -2.71 -8.60 4.98
N SER A 40 -1.85 -9.59 5.17
CA SER A 40 -2.17 -10.99 4.94
C SER A 40 -3.29 -11.47 5.86
N TYR A 41 -3.29 -11.02 7.12
CA TYR A 41 -4.34 -11.35 8.08
C TYR A 41 -5.71 -10.76 7.68
N ALA A 42 -5.76 -9.48 7.30
CA ALA A 42 -6.96 -8.83 6.79
C ALA A 42 -7.49 -9.52 5.51
N MET A 43 -6.57 -9.91 4.61
CA MET A 43 -6.92 -10.66 3.40
C MET A 43 -7.60 -11.99 3.73
N MET A 44 -7.00 -12.79 4.62
CA MET A 44 -7.56 -14.07 5.05
C MET A 44 -8.95 -13.90 5.68
N LEU A 45 -9.11 -12.95 6.59
CA LEU A 45 -10.40 -12.68 7.24
C LEU A 45 -11.48 -12.27 6.24
N THR A 46 -11.12 -11.45 5.26
CA THR A 46 -12.05 -11.01 4.21
C THR A 46 -12.47 -12.18 3.31
N ALA A 47 -11.55 -13.08 2.98
CA ALA A 47 -11.87 -14.29 2.22
C ALA A 47 -12.80 -15.23 3.01
N SER A 48 -12.55 -15.42 4.31
CA SER A 48 -13.46 -16.17 5.19
C SER A 48 -14.85 -15.55 5.28
N ALA A 49 -14.94 -14.22 5.39
CA ALA A 49 -16.22 -13.52 5.38
C ALA A 49 -16.99 -13.74 4.07
N ALA A 50 -16.32 -13.64 2.92
CA ALA A 50 -16.94 -13.88 1.62
C ALA A 50 -17.48 -15.32 1.50
N TYR A 51 -16.73 -16.30 2.00
CA TYR A 51 -17.19 -17.69 2.08
C TYR A 51 -18.42 -17.83 2.98
N LEU A 52 -18.41 -17.24 4.18
CA LEU A 52 -19.54 -17.28 5.11
C LEU A 52 -20.81 -16.65 4.51
N LEU A 53 -20.69 -15.56 3.76
CA LEU A 53 -21.81 -14.96 3.02
C LEU A 53 -22.37 -15.92 1.97
N SER A 54 -21.51 -16.62 1.23
CA SER A 54 -21.96 -17.62 0.25
C SER A 54 -22.69 -18.81 0.90
N ALA A 55 -22.38 -19.10 2.17
CA ALA A 55 -23.03 -20.12 2.97
C ALA A 55 -24.28 -19.59 3.73
N GLY A 56 -24.69 -18.33 3.52
CA GLY A 56 -25.84 -17.71 4.20
C GLY A 56 -25.60 -17.34 5.67
N ARG A 57 -24.37 -17.38 6.15
CA ARG A 57 -23.98 -17.07 7.54
C ARG A 57 -23.59 -15.59 7.68
N ASN A 58 -24.56 -14.71 7.51
CA ASN A 58 -24.33 -13.26 7.45
C ASN A 58 -23.76 -12.66 8.75
N GLU A 59 -24.26 -13.08 9.91
CA GLU A 59 -23.79 -12.58 11.21
C GLU A 59 -22.32 -12.94 11.49
N ASP A 60 -21.92 -14.16 11.12
CA ASP A 60 -20.52 -14.56 11.26
C ASP A 60 -19.65 -13.82 10.25
N ALA A 61 -20.10 -13.67 9.00
CA ALA A 61 -19.37 -12.89 8.02
C ALA A 61 -19.11 -11.45 8.48
N LYS A 62 -20.11 -10.81 9.11
CA LYS A 62 -19.98 -9.47 9.69
C LYS A 62 -18.84 -9.39 10.71
N LYS A 63 -18.77 -10.34 11.64
CA LYS A 63 -17.67 -10.40 12.63
C LYS A 63 -16.30 -10.48 11.97
N TYR A 64 -16.16 -11.26 10.89
CA TYR A 64 -14.89 -11.39 10.18
C TYR A 64 -14.52 -10.11 9.40
N ILE A 65 -15.50 -9.41 8.85
CA ILE A 65 -15.29 -8.09 8.25
C ILE A 65 -14.82 -7.08 9.31
N GLU A 66 -15.45 -7.06 10.48
CA GLU A 66 -15.06 -6.19 11.60
C GLU A 66 -13.63 -6.48 12.07
N LEU A 67 -13.24 -7.75 12.18
CA LEU A 67 -11.87 -8.15 12.51
C LEU A 67 -10.87 -7.70 11.44
N SER A 68 -11.23 -7.82 10.15
CA SER A 68 -10.40 -7.39 9.03
C SER A 68 -10.15 -5.87 9.08
N LEU A 69 -11.21 -5.09 9.31
CA LEU A 69 -11.13 -3.64 9.46
C LEU A 69 -10.46 -3.21 10.78
N LYS A 70 -10.50 -4.03 11.83
CA LYS A 70 -9.71 -3.77 13.04
C LYS A 70 -8.21 -3.95 12.79
N ALA A 71 -7.82 -4.93 11.97
CA ALA A 71 -6.43 -5.12 11.57
C ALA A 71 -5.96 -4.02 10.62
N ILE A 72 -6.76 -3.68 9.60
CA ILE A 72 -6.50 -2.59 8.66
C ILE A 72 -7.80 -1.82 8.40
N PRO A 73 -7.98 -0.63 9.02
CA PRO A 73 -9.22 0.15 8.92
C PRO A 73 -9.65 0.52 7.51
N ASN A 74 -8.69 0.67 6.59
CA ASN A 74 -8.93 1.06 5.22
C ASN A 74 -8.71 -0.10 4.23
N TYR A 75 -8.90 -1.35 4.66
CA TYR A 75 -8.71 -2.50 3.78
C TYR A 75 -9.78 -2.53 2.68
N PRO A 76 -9.43 -2.30 1.39
CA PRO A 76 -10.41 -2.01 0.35
C PRO A 76 -11.46 -3.10 0.16
N GLN A 77 -11.03 -4.36 0.18
CA GLN A 77 -11.88 -5.51 -0.08
C GLN A 77 -12.89 -5.74 1.05
N ALA A 78 -12.51 -5.49 2.31
CA ALA A 78 -13.43 -5.59 3.44
C ALA A 78 -14.48 -4.46 3.41
N LEU A 79 -14.08 -3.24 3.05
CA LEU A 79 -15.01 -2.11 2.89
C LEU A 79 -15.99 -2.34 1.74
N GLU A 80 -15.52 -2.86 0.61
CA GLU A 80 -16.37 -3.21 -0.52
C GLU A 80 -17.38 -4.29 -0.14
N LEU A 81 -16.94 -5.35 0.54
CA LEU A 81 -17.80 -6.43 0.98
C LEU A 81 -18.86 -5.92 1.98
N LYS A 82 -18.45 -5.08 2.94
CA LYS A 82 -19.36 -4.42 3.88
C LYS A 82 -20.45 -3.63 3.16
N ARG A 83 -20.06 -2.80 2.18
CA ARG A 83 -20.99 -1.99 1.38
C ARG A 83 -21.93 -2.85 0.54
N LYS A 84 -21.41 -3.90 -0.11
CA LYS A 84 -22.19 -4.74 -1.02
C LYS A 84 -23.31 -5.51 -0.31
N TYR A 85 -23.07 -5.92 0.94
CA TYR A 85 -23.99 -6.75 1.71
C TYR A 85 -24.73 -5.99 2.82
N ASN A 86 -24.59 -4.65 2.90
CA ASN A 86 -25.18 -3.79 3.93
C ASN A 86 -24.92 -4.29 5.37
N LEU A 87 -23.66 -4.66 5.65
CA LEU A 87 -23.22 -5.21 6.95
C LEU A 87 -22.73 -4.13 7.92
#